data_AF-A0A9Q0P4A1-F1
#
_entry.id   AF-A0A9Q0P4A1-F1
#
_cell.length_a   1.000
_cell.length_b   1.000
_cell.length_c   1.000
_cell.angle_alpha   90.00
_cell.angle_beta   90.00
_cell.angle_gamma   90.00
#
_symmetry.space_group_name_H-M   'P 1'
#
loop_
_entity.id
_entity.type
_entity.pdbx_description
1 polymer ?
#
loop_
_entity_poly.entity_id
_entity_poly.type
_entity_poly.pdbx_seq_one_letter_code
_entity_poly.pdbx_strand_id
1 'polypeptide(L)'
;MDFRRSMQEMVEARDLVDVKANWKYLHELLSCYLDLNPKSSHKFIVGAFADLLVSLLSSQMPEDGGRQEEGFASGRCGVSRQCM
;
A
#
# COMPACT_ATOMS: atom_id res chain seq x y z
N MET A 1 -2.84 23.75 -6.18
CA MET A 1 -1.62 22.98 -6.52
C MET A 1 -1.71 21.69 -5.74
N ASP A 2 -1.87 20.56 -6.41
CA ASP A 2 -2.14 19.28 -5.74
C ASP A 2 -0.82 18.59 -5.37
N PHE A 3 -0.19 19.06 -4.29
CA PHE A 3 1.07 18.50 -3.80
C PHE A 3 0.98 16.99 -3.61
N ARG A 4 -0.16 16.50 -3.09
CA ARG A 4 -0.40 15.06 -2.87
C ARG A 4 -0.28 14.27 -4.16
N ARG A 5 -0.96 14.74 -5.22
CA ARG A 5 -0.96 14.06 -6.52
C ARG A 5 0.44 14.04 -7.14
N SER A 6 1.15 15.17 -7.06
CA SER A 6 2.50 15.27 -7.59
C SER A 6 3.51 14.36 -6.84
N MET A 7 3.37 14.24 -5.52
CA MET A 7 4.18 13.30 -4.73
C MET A 7 3.82 11.84 -5.05
N GLN A 8 2.53 11.53 -5.19
CA GLN A 8 2.04 10.20 -5.55
C GLN A 8 2.59 9.73 -6.89
N GLU A 9 2.54 10.56 -7.94
CA GLU A 9 3.04 10.23 -9.28
C GLU A 9 4.56 9.90 -9.24
N MET A 10 5.34 10.59 -8.39
CA MET A 10 6.76 10.29 -8.22
C MET A 10 7.05 8.99 -7.45
N VAL A 11 6.18 8.63 -6.51
CA VAL A 11 6.25 7.39 -5.74
C VAL A 11 5.88 6.19 -6.62
N GLU A 12 4.83 6.32 -7.44
CA GLU A 12 4.37 5.30 -8.38
C GLU A 12 5.39 5.03 -9.49
N ALA A 13 6.03 6.08 -10.04
CA ALA A 13 7.08 5.92 -11.06
C ALA A 13 8.31 5.13 -10.57
N ARG A 14 8.46 4.95 -9.25
CA ARG A 14 9.55 4.20 -8.63
C ARG A 14 9.14 2.81 -8.10
N ASP A 15 7.89 2.38 -8.32
CA ASP A 15 7.34 1.11 -7.81
C ASP A 15 7.61 0.93 -6.30
N LEU A 16 7.30 1.96 -5.52
CA LEU A 16 7.53 1.95 -4.07
C LEU A 16 6.51 1.07 -3.37
N VAL A 17 6.79 -0.24 -3.30
CA VAL A 17 5.93 -1.24 -2.64
C VAL A 17 6.10 -1.21 -1.12
N ASP A 18 7.30 -0.91 -0.63
CA ASP A 18 7.61 -0.89 0.82
C ASP A 18 8.00 0.52 1.28
N VAL A 19 7.19 1.08 2.18
CA VAL A 19 7.44 2.42 2.76
C VAL A 19 8.68 2.43 3.65
N LYS A 20 8.96 1.34 4.38
CA LYS A 20 10.14 1.26 5.27
C LYS A 20 11.42 1.23 4.46
N ALA A 21 11.47 0.41 3.40
CA ALA A 21 12.64 0.33 2.54
C ALA A 21 12.95 1.68 1.87
N ASN A 22 11.90 2.47 1.59
CA ASN A 22 12.01 3.70 0.82
C ASN A 22 11.88 4.99 1.65
N TRP A 23 11.93 4.87 2.98
CA TRP A 23 11.81 5.99 3.91
C TRP A 23 12.79 7.13 3.60
N LYS A 24 14.03 6.79 3.23
CA LYS A 24 15.06 7.78 2.87
C LYS A 24 14.64 8.63 1.67
N TYR A 25 14.06 8.02 0.65
CA TYR A 25 13.57 8.74 -0.53
C TYR A 25 12.35 9.59 -0.19
N LEU A 26 11.39 9.06 0.56
CA LEU A 26 10.20 9.81 0.99
C LEU A 26 10.60 11.05 1.82
N HIS A 27 11.61 10.91 2.68
CA HIS A 27 12.16 12.04 3.42
C HIS A 27 12.81 13.08 2.50
N GLU A 28 13.64 12.67 1.55
CA GLU A 28 14.27 13.57 0.57
C GLU A 28 13.24 14.28 -0.31
N LEU A 29 12.18 13.57 -0.70
CA LEU A 29 11.03 14.13 -1.41
C LEU A 29 10.40 15.25 -0.60
N LEU A 30 10.05 15.01 0.67
CA LEU A 30 9.47 16.02 1.55
C LEU A 30 10.42 17.23 1.72
N SER A 31 11.70 16.99 1.99
CA SER A 31 12.70 18.06 2.12
C SER A 31 12.75 18.94 0.87
N CYS A 32 12.78 18.34 -0.32
CA CYS A 32 12.78 19.08 -1.57
C CYS A 32 11.56 19.99 -1.72
N TYR A 33 10.35 19.51 -1.40
CA TYR A 33 9.15 20.37 -1.43
C TYR A 33 9.20 21.49 -0.40
N LEU A 34 9.73 21.26 0.81
CA LEU A 34 9.85 22.30 1.82
C LEU A 34 10.87 23.37 1.41
N ASP A 35 12.00 22.98 0.83
CA ASP A 35 13.06 23.91 0.42
C ASP A 35 12.67 24.72 -0.82
N LEU A 36 11.94 24.13 -1.76
CA LEU A 36 11.48 24.80 -2.98
C LEU A 36 10.29 25.75 -2.76
N ASN A 37 9.61 25.68 -1.61
CA ASN A 37 8.38 26.41 -1.37
C ASN A 37 8.50 27.37 -0.17
N PRO A 38 7.80 28.52 -0.22
CA PRO A 38 7.77 29.44 0.91
C PRO A 38 7.11 28.79 2.14
N LYS A 39 7.50 29.25 3.33
CA LYS A 39 6.99 28.73 4.61
C LYS A 39 5.46 28.76 4.76
N SER A 40 4.79 29.68 4.05
CA SER A 40 3.32 29.75 4.01
C SER A 40 2.68 28.49 3.39
N SER A 41 3.39 27.79 2.52
CA SER A 41 2.94 26.57 1.85
C SER A 41 3.22 25.30 2.64
N HIS A 42 4.15 25.34 3.60
CA HIS A 42 4.64 24.14 4.31
C HIS A 42 3.53 23.34 4.99
N LYS A 43 2.54 24.01 5.59
CA LYS A 43 1.38 23.32 6.20
C LYS A 43 0.59 22.45 5.20
N PHE A 44 0.49 22.89 3.94
CA PHE A 44 -0.22 22.14 2.90
C PHE A 44 0.63 20.99 2.37
N ILE A 45 1.96 21.20 2.29
CA ILE A 45 2.93 20.17 1.88
C ILE A 45 2.98 19.03 2.89
N VAL A 46 3.10 19.36 4.19
CA VAL A 46 3.15 18.36 5.26
C VAL A 46 1.83 17.59 5.34
N GLY A 47 0.68 18.27 5.18
CA GLY A 47 -0.63 17.62 5.13
C GLY A 47 -0.72 16.62 3.96
N ALA A 48 -0.37 17.06 2.74
CA ALA A 48 -0.36 16.21 1.56
C ALA A 48 0.59 15.00 1.69
N PHE A 49 1.74 15.20 2.32
CA PHE A 49 2.70 14.12 2.59
C PHE A 49 2.17 13.11 3.62
N ALA A 50 1.47 13.57 4.66
CA ALA A 50 0.83 12.68 5.62
C ALA A 50 -0.28 11.84 4.95
N ASP A 51 -1.12 12.45 4.11
CA ASP A 51 -2.16 11.74 3.35
C ASP A 51 -1.55 10.69 2.41
N LEU A 52 -0.40 11.00 1.79
CA LEU A 52 0.36 10.07 0.97
C LEU A 52 0.85 8.87 1.81
N LEU A 53 1.47 9.12 2.96
CA LEU A 53 1.98 8.04 3.83
C LEU A 53 0.86 7.10 4.30
N VAL A 54 -0.29 7.65 4.71
CA VAL A 54 -1.46 6.85 5.09
C VAL A 54 -1.90 5.96 3.93
N SER A 55 -1.97 6.51 2.71
CA SER A 55 -2.35 5.76 1.51
C SER A 55 -1.38 4.61 1.23
N LEU A 56 -0.07 4.85 1.32
CA LEU A 56 0.96 3.84 1.09
C LEU A 56 0.99 2.76 2.18
N LEU A 57 0.74 3.12 3.44
CA LEU A 57 0.65 2.16 4.55
C LEU A 57 -0.60 1.29 4.44
N SER A 58 -1.73 1.86 4.03
CA SER A 58 -2.95 1.11 3.75
C SER A 58 -2.78 0.11 2.61
N SER A 59 -2.04 0.48 1.54
CA SER A 59 -1.74 -0.44 0.42
C SER A 59 -0.79 -1.59 0.78
N GLN A 60 -0.01 -1.48 1.87
CA GLN A 60 0.89 -2.54 2.32
C GLN A 60 0.20 -3.60 3.19
N MET A 61 -1.04 -3.37 3.64
CA MET A 61 -1.79 -4.42 4.31
C MET A 61 -2.32 -5.38 3.24
N PRO A 62 -1.95 -6.67 3.27
CA PRO A 62 -2.66 -7.66 2.49
C PRO A 62 -4.06 -7.76 3.09
N GLU A 63 -5.08 -7.46 2.28
CA GLU A 63 -6.45 -7.76 2.64
C GLU A 63 -6.56 -9.28 2.83
N ASP A 64 -6.76 -9.72 4.08
CA ASP A 64 -7.18 -11.09 4.39
C ASP A 64 -8.60 -11.27 3.83
N GLY A 65 -8.67 -11.79 2.60
CA GLY A 65 -9.91 -12.01 1.87
C GLY A 65 -10.01 -13.45 1.38
N GLY A 66 -10.51 -14.35 2.25
CA GLY A 66 -10.74 -15.75 1.93
C GLY A 66 -12.00 -16.33 2.57
N ARG A 67 -13.18 -15.87 2.13
CA ARG A 67 -14.46 -16.55 2.35
C ARG A 67 -14.54 -17.76 1.39
N GLN A 68 -14.52 -18.99 1.91
CA GLN A 68 -14.91 -20.19 1.16
C GLN A 68 -16.21 -20.76 1.72
N GLU A 69 -17.23 -20.77 0.86
CA GLU A 69 -18.43 -21.61 0.97
C GLU A 69 -18.00 -23.08 0.89
N GLU A 70 -18.16 -23.84 1.97
CA GLU A 70 -18.15 -25.30 1.90
C GLU A 70 -19.59 -25.78 1.80
N GLY A 71 -19.95 -26.10 0.57
CA GLY A 71 -21.19 -26.76 0.21
C GLY A 71 -21.36 -28.09 0.94
N PHE A 72 -22.63 -28.42 1.09
CA PHE A 72 -23.15 -29.67 1.61
C PHE A 72 -22.49 -30.92 0.99
N ALA A 73 -22.45 -31.96 1.84
CA ALA A 73 -22.35 -33.39 1.53
C ALA A 73 -20.96 -33.98 1.24
N SER A 74 -20.42 -34.68 2.24
CA SER A 74 -20.48 -36.15 2.22
C SER A 74 -20.03 -36.75 3.54
N GLY A 75 -21.01 -37.27 4.28
CA GLY A 75 -20.75 -38.28 5.30
C GLY A 75 -20.60 -39.66 4.66
N ARG A 76 -19.68 -40.43 5.25
CA ARG A 76 -19.58 -41.90 5.28
C ARG A 76 -18.98 -42.65 4.08
N CYS A 77 -17.85 -43.28 4.40
CA CYS A 77 -17.58 -44.73 4.39
C CYS A 77 -17.57 -45.49 3.05
N GLY A 78 -16.46 -46.21 2.80
CA GLY A 78 -16.54 -47.59 2.31
C GLY A 78 -15.62 -47.98 1.15
N VAL A 79 -14.60 -48.78 1.49
CA VAL A 79 -14.07 -49.96 0.77
C VAL A 79 -13.16 -49.80 -0.48
N SER A 80 -11.98 -50.40 -0.32
CA SER A 80 -11.05 -51.04 -1.27
C SER A 80 -11.53 -51.30 -2.71
N ARG A 81 -10.61 -51.08 -3.67
CA ARG A 81 -9.97 -52.16 -4.47
C ARG A 81 -8.77 -51.64 -5.27
N GLN A 82 -7.76 -52.49 -5.32
CA GLN A 82 -6.48 -52.38 -6.02
C GLN A 82 -6.65 -52.77 -7.50
N CYS A 83 -5.96 -52.05 -8.39
CA CYS A 83 -5.83 -52.42 -9.81
C CYS A 83 -4.37 -52.79 -10.10
N MET A 84 -4.09 -54.09 -10.20
CA MET A 84 -3.27 -54.73 -11.22
C MET A 84 -3.90 -56.08 -11.55
#